data_AF-A0A0Z8FPW6-F1
#
_entry.id   AF-A0A0Z8FPW6-F1
#
_cell.length_a   1.000
_cell.length_b   1.000
_cell.length_c   1.000
_cell.angle_alpha   90.00
_cell.angle_beta   90.00
_cell.angle_gamma   90.00
#
_symmetry.space_group_name_H-M   'P 1'
#
loop_
_entity.id
_entity.type
_entity.pdbx_description
1 polymer ?
#
loop_
_entity_poly.entity_id
_entity_poly.type
_entity_poly.pdbx_seq_one_letter_code
_entity_poly.pdbx_strand_id
1 'polypeptide(L)'
;MAKITYHSFSKTLQEVTLQKTEKTIKTSEKTGAEYTVEYIPTLQVLAITAPEEHNGKYRYSIIDTKNDLEYTITAPNKVDAKFGTPLVFKNVRGGLMDKKVWFAAESVSILQRNNG
;
A
#
# COMPACT_ATOMS: atom_id res chain seq x y z
N MET A 1 -10.04 -13.52 -28.70
CA MET A 1 -11.03 -14.05 -27.73
C MET A 1 -10.46 -13.88 -26.33
N ALA A 2 -11.08 -13.06 -25.48
CA ALA A 2 -10.59 -12.86 -24.11
C ALA A 2 -10.90 -14.10 -23.27
N LYS A 3 -9.87 -14.77 -22.75
CA LYS A 3 -10.03 -15.92 -21.86
C LYS A 3 -10.23 -15.40 -20.45
N ILE A 4 -11.45 -15.52 -19.93
CA ILE A 4 -11.74 -15.24 -18.52
C ILE A 4 -11.01 -16.31 -17.70
N THR A 5 -10.15 -15.88 -16.77
CA THR A 5 -9.40 -16.77 -15.88
C THR A 5 -9.86 -16.55 -14.44
N TYR A 6 -9.44 -17.39 -13.50
CA TYR A 6 -9.70 -17.15 -12.06
C TYR A 6 -9.20 -15.77 -11.58
N HIS A 7 -8.12 -15.23 -12.18
CA HIS A 7 -7.65 -13.87 -11.93
C HIS A 7 -8.64 -12.79 -12.36
N SER A 8 -9.58 -13.09 -13.26
CA SER A 8 -10.63 -12.16 -13.70
C SER A 8 -11.69 -11.87 -12.62
N PHE A 9 -11.62 -12.53 -11.46
CA PHE A 9 -12.50 -12.31 -10.31
C PHE A 9 -11.78 -11.75 -9.07
N SER A 10 -10.53 -11.27 -9.18
CA SER A 10 -9.85 -10.62 -8.06
C SER A 10 -10.34 -9.19 -7.86
N LYS A 11 -10.65 -8.80 -6.62
CA LYS A 11 -10.94 -7.41 -6.26
C LYS A 11 -9.74 -6.50 -6.54
N THR A 12 -10.00 -5.29 -6.99
CA THR A 12 -9.03 -4.21 -7.22
C THR A 12 -8.52 -3.60 -5.91
N LEU A 13 -7.45 -2.79 -5.97
CA LEU A 13 -6.94 -2.11 -4.79
C LEU A 13 -7.99 -1.16 -4.19
N GLN A 14 -8.72 -0.45 -5.06
CA GLN A 14 -9.82 0.42 -4.66
C GLN A 14 -10.95 -0.35 -3.97
N GLU A 15 -11.35 -1.51 -4.49
CA GLU A 15 -12.45 -2.30 -3.91
C GLU A 15 -12.10 -2.91 -2.55
N VAL A 16 -10.81 -3.23 -2.31
CA VAL A 16 -10.36 -3.81 -1.04
C VAL A 16 -10.12 -2.74 0.01
N THR A 17 -9.52 -1.60 -0.36
CA THR A 17 -9.13 -0.55 0.58
C THR A 17 -10.16 0.56 0.73
N LEU A 18 -11.13 0.64 -0.20
CA LEU A 18 -12.10 1.73 -0.32
C LEU A 18 -11.44 3.11 -0.52
N GLN A 19 -10.15 3.14 -0.88
CA GLN A 19 -9.40 4.34 -1.15
C GLN A 19 -9.49 4.74 -2.63
N LYS A 20 -9.34 6.04 -2.90
CA LYS A 20 -9.20 6.52 -4.27
C LYS A 20 -7.86 6.05 -4.83
N THR A 21 -7.89 5.40 -5.98
CA THR A 21 -6.70 4.94 -6.69
C THR A 21 -6.49 5.74 -7.98
N GLU A 22 -5.25 5.69 -8.45
CA GLU A 22 -4.82 6.17 -9.75
C GLU A 22 -4.15 5.03 -10.52
N LYS A 23 -3.99 5.20 -11.83
CA LYS A 23 -3.34 4.23 -12.70
C LYS A 23 -2.17 4.91 -13.42
N THR A 24 -1.04 4.23 -13.48
CA THR A 24 0.12 4.67 -14.26
C THR A 24 0.64 3.51 -15.12
N ILE A 25 1.23 3.83 -16.26
CA ILE A 25 1.87 2.84 -17.14
C ILE A 25 3.33 2.69 -16.69
N LYS A 26 3.76 1.46 -16.48
CA LYS A 26 5.16 1.11 -16.22
C LYS A 26 5.66 0.19 -17.32
N THR A 27 6.96 0.25 -17.58
CA THR A 27 7.63 -0.67 -18.50
C THR A 27 8.40 -1.70 -17.69
N SER A 28 8.21 -2.98 -18.02
CA SER A 28 8.94 -4.08 -17.42
C SER A 28 10.42 -4.01 -17.81
N GLU A 29 11.32 -3.92 -16.83
CA GLU A 29 12.77 -3.95 -17.08
C GLU A 29 13.24 -5.27 -17.68
N LYS A 30 12.52 -6.37 -17.42
CA LYS A 30 12.88 -7.71 -17.91
C LYS A 30 12.45 -7.96 -19.35
N THR A 31 11.29 -7.42 -19.74
CA THR A 31 10.64 -7.80 -21.01
C THR A 31 10.37 -6.62 -21.93
N GLY A 32 10.54 -5.38 -21.47
CA GLY A 32 10.17 -4.16 -22.21
C GLY A 32 8.66 -3.96 -22.39
N ALA A 33 7.82 -4.84 -21.83
CA ALA A 33 6.37 -4.75 -21.97
C ALA A 33 5.79 -3.67 -21.05
N GLU A 34 4.88 -2.87 -21.58
CA GLU A 34 4.09 -1.94 -20.79
C GLU A 34 3.02 -2.67 -19.98
N TYR A 35 2.83 -2.23 -18.73
CA TYR A 35 1.80 -2.73 -17.85
C TYR A 35 1.22 -1.60 -17.00
N THR A 36 -0.09 -1.65 -16.78
CA THR A 36 -0.80 -0.68 -15.96
C THR A 36 -0.70 -1.09 -14.49
N VAL A 37 -0.32 -0.14 -13.64
CA VAL A 37 -0.24 -0.30 -12.19
C VAL A 37 -1.26 0.62 -11.53
N GLU A 38 -2.14 0.03 -10.71
CA GLU A 38 -3.02 0.77 -9.81
C GLU A 38 -2.30 1.07 -8.50
N TYR A 39 -2.43 2.30 -8.00
CA TYR A 39 -1.83 2.72 -6.72
C TYR A 39 -2.68 3.78 -6.03
N ILE A 40 -2.53 3.90 -4.70
CA ILE A 40 -3.05 5.01 -3.89
C ILE A 40 -1.91 6.04 -3.79
N PRO A 41 -2.05 7.24 -4.38
CA PRO A 41 -0.96 8.22 -4.42
C PRO A 41 -0.50 8.65 -3.02
N THR A 42 -1.46 8.85 -2.11
CA THR A 42 -1.22 9.23 -0.73
C THR A 42 -2.24 8.55 0.18
N LEU A 43 -1.75 7.81 1.16
CA LEU A 43 -2.56 7.13 2.16
C LEU A 43 -2.20 7.63 3.55
N GLN A 44 -3.16 8.23 4.25
CA GLN A 44 -3.00 8.70 5.63
C GLN A 44 -3.71 7.73 6.58
N VAL A 45 -2.98 7.22 7.56
CA VAL A 45 -3.44 6.18 8.49
C VAL A 45 -2.80 6.37 9.87
N LEU A 46 -3.24 5.63 10.87
CA LEU A 46 -2.59 5.60 12.17
C LEU A 46 -1.82 4.29 12.36
N ALA A 47 -0.64 4.36 12.97
CA ALA A 47 0.10 3.17 13.38
C ALA A 47 -0.57 2.50 14.59
N ILE A 48 -0.57 1.17 14.60
CA ILE A 48 -1.04 0.36 15.74
C ILE A 48 0.14 0.02 16.65
N THR A 49 1.29 -0.31 16.06
CA THR A 49 2.51 -0.71 16.78
C THR A 49 3.73 -0.04 16.18
N ALA A 50 4.89 -0.24 16.81
CA ALA A 50 6.17 0.04 16.18
C ALA A 50 6.38 -0.84 14.93
N PRO A 51 7.09 -0.33 13.90
CA PRO A 51 7.36 -1.12 12.71
C PRO A 51 8.33 -2.26 13.00
N GLU A 52 8.06 -3.40 12.39
CA GLU A 52 8.94 -4.57 12.42
C GLU A 52 9.82 -4.63 11.17
N GLU A 53 11.04 -5.15 11.31
CA GLU A 53 11.88 -5.45 10.15
C GLU A 53 11.38 -6.73 9.47
N HIS A 54 11.22 -6.66 8.15
CA HIS A 54 10.71 -7.76 7.34
C HIS A 54 11.40 -7.76 5.98
N ASN A 55 12.30 -8.72 5.76
CA ASN A 55 13.07 -8.91 4.52
C ASN A 55 13.83 -7.63 4.08
N GLY A 56 14.55 -6.98 5.00
CA GLY A 56 15.30 -5.76 4.73
C GLY A 56 14.44 -4.52 4.45
N LYS A 57 13.14 -4.60 4.76
CA LYS A 57 12.18 -3.49 4.73
C LYS A 57 11.49 -3.38 6.08
N TYR A 58 10.57 -2.44 6.21
CA TYR A 58 9.82 -2.21 7.44
C TYR A 58 8.33 -2.43 7.20
N ARG A 59 7.71 -3.26 8.03
CA ARG A 59 6.28 -3.54 7.99
C ARG A 59 5.57 -2.75 9.09
N TYR A 60 4.50 -2.08 8.71
CA TYR A 60 3.70 -1.22 9.57
C TYR A 60 2.29 -1.81 9.68
N SER A 61 1.86 -2.12 10.90
CA SER A 61 0.46 -2.42 11.21
C SER A 61 -0.29 -1.10 11.38
N ILE A 62 -1.34 -0.89 10.59
CA ILE A 62 -2.04 0.39 10.51
C ILE A 62 -3.55 0.22 10.60
N ILE A 63 -4.21 1.30 11.03
CA ILE A 63 -5.65 1.48 10.92
C ILE A 63 -5.96 2.64 9.97
N ASP A 64 -6.77 2.35 8.95
CA ASP A 64 -7.39 3.32 8.07
C ASP A 64 -8.73 3.75 8.67
N THR A 65 -8.67 4.81 9.47
CA THR A 65 -9.84 5.33 10.20
C THR A 65 -10.94 5.87 9.27
N LYS A 66 -10.63 6.17 8.01
CA LYS A 66 -11.63 6.67 7.06
C LYS A 66 -12.58 5.57 6.61
N ASN A 67 -12.04 4.36 6.47
CA ASN A 67 -12.76 3.21 5.91
C ASN A 67 -12.97 2.08 6.93
N ASP A 68 -12.55 2.29 8.18
CA ASP A 68 -12.63 1.32 9.28
C ASP A 68 -11.95 -0.02 8.96
N LEU A 69 -10.71 0.06 8.44
CA LEU A 69 -9.92 -1.10 8.03
C LEU A 69 -8.60 -1.20 8.79
N GLU A 70 -8.20 -2.42 9.13
CA GLU A 70 -6.88 -2.75 9.68
C GLU A 70 -6.10 -3.64 8.71
N TYR A 71 -4.85 -3.28 8.43
CA TYR A 71 -3.96 -4.07 7.56
C TYR A 71 -2.49 -3.69 7.74
N THR A 72 -1.60 -4.41 7.06
CA THR A 72 -0.16 -4.16 7.10
C THR A 72 0.36 -3.60 5.78
N ILE A 73 1.27 -2.63 5.84
CA ILE A 73 1.94 -2.03 4.68
C ILE A 73 3.46 -2.14 4.86
N THR A 74 4.16 -2.57 3.82
CA THR A 74 5.64 -2.60 3.82
C THR A 74 6.21 -1.36 3.13
N ALA A 75 7.23 -0.71 3.71
CA ALA A 75 7.96 0.40 3.11
C ALA A 75 9.48 0.19 3.24
N PRO A 76 10.31 0.74 2.34
CA PRO A 76 11.75 0.56 2.38
C PRO A 76 12.43 1.37 3.51
N ASN A 77 11.87 2.52 3.89
CA ASN A 77 12.42 3.36 4.94
C ASN A 77 11.72 3.14 6.30
N LYS A 78 12.48 3.31 7.38
CA LYS A 78 11.98 3.28 8.76
C LYS A 78 11.53 4.67 9.20
N VAL A 79 10.39 4.75 9.87
CA VAL A 79 10.04 5.87 10.75
C VAL A 79 9.70 5.34 12.13
N ASP A 80 10.09 6.07 13.16
CA ASP A 80 9.78 5.67 14.53
C ASP A 80 8.31 5.98 14.83
N ALA A 81 7.48 4.94 14.77
CA ALA A 81 6.05 5.03 15.00
C ALA A 81 5.67 4.24 16.25
N LYS A 82 4.66 4.73 16.95
CA LYS A 82 3.98 4.05 18.06
C LYS A 82 2.47 4.11 17.85
N PHE A 83 1.70 3.42 18.69
CA PHE A 83 0.24 3.47 18.65
C PHE A 83 -0.28 4.91 18.49
N GLY A 84 -1.15 5.14 17.51
CA GLY A 84 -1.76 6.43 17.20
C GLY A 84 -0.86 7.40 16.42
N THR A 85 0.36 7.02 16.04
CA THR A 85 1.23 7.90 15.23
C THR A 85 0.62 8.07 13.84
N PRO A 86 0.34 9.30 13.38
CA PRO A 86 -0.21 9.51 12.05
C PRO A 86 0.89 9.33 11.01
N LEU A 87 0.65 8.45 10.06
CA LEU A 87 1.57 8.09 8.99
C LEU A 87 1.02 8.51 7.64
N VAL A 88 1.93 8.86 6.73
CA VAL A 88 1.63 9.11 5.33
C VAL A 88 2.47 8.18 4.47
N PHE A 89 1.81 7.27 3.77
CA PHE A 89 2.42 6.41 2.77
C PHE A 89 2.25 7.00 1.37
N LYS A 90 3.27 6.85 0.54
CA LYS A 90 3.26 7.30 -0.87
C LYS A 90 3.25 6.13 -1.82
N ASN A 91 2.45 6.26 -2.88
CA ASN A 91 2.34 5.31 -3.98
C ASN A 91 2.11 3.86 -3.50
N VAL A 92 1.09 3.69 -2.64
CA VAL A 92 0.74 2.40 -2.07
C VAL A 92 0.15 1.51 -3.17
N ARG A 93 0.72 0.32 -3.31
CA ARG A 93 0.28 -0.72 -4.22
C ARG A 93 -0.08 -1.95 -3.41
N GLY A 94 -0.93 -2.78 -3.99
CA GLY A 94 -1.26 -4.05 -3.37
C GLY A 94 -1.80 -5.04 -4.37
N GLY A 95 -1.93 -6.27 -3.92
CA GLY A 95 -2.45 -7.35 -4.72
C GLY A 95 -2.47 -8.66 -3.96
N LEU A 96 -2.76 -9.72 -4.70
CA LEU A 96 -2.75 -11.09 -4.21
C LEU A 96 -1.50 -11.79 -4.73
N MET A 97 -0.70 -12.35 -3.83
CA MET A 97 0.43 -13.23 -4.17
C MET A 97 0.32 -14.48 -3.29
N ASP A 98 0.28 -15.67 -3.90
CA ASP A 98 0.16 -16.96 -3.19
C ASP A 98 -0.98 -17.00 -2.16
N LYS A 99 -2.15 -16.48 -2.54
CA LYS A 99 -3.35 -16.33 -1.69
C LYS A 99 -3.19 -15.39 -0.48
N LYS A 100 -2.07 -14.67 -0.37
CA LYS A 100 -1.85 -13.63 0.64
C LYS A 100 -2.02 -12.26 0.01
N VAL A 101 -2.81 -11.42 0.67
CA VAL A 101 -2.92 -10.01 0.32
C VAL A 101 -1.65 -9.32 0.80
N TRP A 102 -1.05 -8.51 -0.07
CA TRP A 102 0.12 -7.70 0.28
C TRP A 102 -0.14 -6.24 -0.08
N PHE A 103 0.42 -5.34 0.74
CA PHE A 103 0.49 -3.92 0.45
C PHE A 103 1.91 -3.42 0.63
N ALA A 104 2.37 -2.60 -0.31
CA ALA A 104 3.68 -1.98 -0.27
C ALA A 104 3.63 -0.53 -0.72
N ALA A 105 4.35 0.33 -0.01
CA ALA A 105 4.52 1.73 -0.35
C ALA A 105 5.92 1.99 -0.91
N GLU A 106 6.06 3.10 -1.62
CA GLU A 106 7.35 3.61 -2.04
C GLU A 106 8.10 4.26 -0.87
N SER A 107 7.37 4.95 0.00
CA SER A 107 7.93 5.55 1.21
C SER A 107 6.86 5.78 2.27
N VAL A 108 7.32 6.03 3.49
CA VAL A 108 6.49 6.40 4.64
C VAL A 108 7.10 7.60 5.37
N SER A 109 6.24 8.46 5.92
CA SER A 109 6.62 9.60 6.75
C SER A 109 5.63 9.78 7.90
N ILE A 110 6.05 10.45 8.97
CA ILE A 110 5.11 10.89 10.02
C ILE A 110 4.40 12.14 9.49
N LEU A 111 3.07 12.19 9.62
CA LEU A 111 2.29 13.37 9.26
C LEU A 111 2.65 14.51 10.22
N GLN A 112 3.43 15.47 9.75
CA GLN A 112 3.71 16.68 10.51
C GLN A 112 2.47 17.57 10.49
N ARG A 113 1.88 17.81 11.66
CA ARG A 113 1.00 18.98 11.83
C ARG A 113 1.90 20.19 11.92
N ASN A 114 1.89 21.02 10.87
CA ASN A 114 2.41 22.38 11.01
C ASN A 114 1.46 23.09 11.98
N ASN A 115 1.89 23.23 13.23
CA ASN A 115 1.26 24.17 14.16
C ASN A 115 1.64 25.57 13.66
N GLY A 116 0.72 26.19 12.90
CA GLY A 116 0.78 27.62 12.60
C GLY A 116 0.43 28.45 13.83
#